data_AF-A0A2T2THS4-F1
#
_entry.id   AF-A0A2T2THS4-F1
#
_cell.length_a   1.000
_cell.length_b   1.000
_cell.length_c   1.000
_cell.angle_alpha   90.00
_cell.angle_beta   90.00
_cell.angle_gamma   90.00
#
_symmetry.space_group_name_H-M   'P 1'
#
loop_
_entity.id
_entity.type
_entity.pdbx_description
1 polymer ?
#
loop_
_entity_poly.entity_id
_entity_poly.type
_entity_poly.pdbx_seq_one_letter_code
_entity_poly.pdbx_strand_id
1 'polypeptide(L)'
;MPWAHASDTPFRAYEHFTQEVGIATPLIAHWPAGMPEAQRGTVTDAQGPIMDVMATALDAAGTAYPEAFERLRRWKEKKACSPYSKQAAAKGITIFWNHEGHRAVRDG
;
A
#
# COMPACT_ATOMS: atom_id res chain seq x y z
N MET A 1 -13.56 -3.28 -24.13
CA MET A 1 -13.84 -2.12 -23.24
C MET A 1 -15.00 -2.31 -22.25
N PRO A 2 -16.11 -3.04 -22.52
CA PRO A 2 -17.19 -3.16 -21.52
C PRO A 2 -16.81 -3.99 -20.27
N TRP A 3 -15.96 -5.01 -20.43
CA TRP A 3 -15.59 -5.92 -19.33
C TRP A 3 -14.69 -5.30 -18.25
N ALA A 4 -13.83 -4.34 -18.63
CA ALA A 4 -12.97 -3.64 -17.67
C ALA A 4 -13.83 -2.83 -16.68
N HIS A 5 -14.75 -2.00 -17.20
CA HIS A 5 -15.67 -1.22 -16.37
C HIS A 5 -16.57 -2.07 -15.46
N ALA A 6 -16.93 -3.30 -15.85
CA ALA A 6 -17.73 -4.20 -15.02
C ALA A 6 -16.96 -4.78 -13.83
N SER A 7 -15.64 -5.01 -13.98
CA SER A 7 -14.77 -5.42 -12.86
C SER A 7 -14.54 -4.29 -11.86
N ASP A 8 -14.69 -3.05 -12.33
CA ASP A 8 -14.24 -1.84 -11.65
C ASP A 8 -15.38 -1.11 -10.92
N THR A 9 -16.64 -1.55 -11.09
CA THR A 9 -17.79 -1.04 -10.33
C THR A 9 -17.59 -1.24 -8.82
N PRO A 10 -17.91 -0.23 -7.97
CA PRO A 10 -18.65 1.01 -8.24
C PRO A 10 -17.79 2.21 -8.69
N PHE A 11 -16.48 2.01 -8.85
CA PHE A 11 -15.55 3.10 -9.13
C PHE A 11 -15.52 3.46 -10.62
N ARG A 12 -15.00 4.65 -10.93
CA ARG A 12 -14.96 5.20 -12.29
C ARG A 12 -13.64 4.83 -12.99
N ALA A 13 -13.73 4.49 -14.28
CA ALA A 13 -12.61 4.17 -15.19
C ALA A 13 -12.02 2.75 -15.03
N TYR A 14 -10.75 2.54 -15.45
CA TYR A 14 -9.99 1.28 -15.46
C TYR A 14 -8.47 1.55 -15.35
N GLU A 15 -7.64 0.51 -15.25
CA GLU A 15 -6.18 0.48 -14.94
C GLU A 15 -5.32 1.64 -15.48
N HIS A 16 -5.63 2.18 -16.64
CA HIS A 16 -4.86 3.27 -17.26
C HIS A 16 -4.97 4.63 -16.54
N PHE A 17 -6.01 4.85 -15.73
CA PHE A 17 -6.28 6.15 -15.14
C PHE A 17 -5.97 6.19 -13.63
N THR A 18 -5.64 7.36 -13.10
CA THR A 18 -5.38 7.57 -11.65
C THR A 18 -6.65 7.76 -10.80
N GLN A 19 -7.84 7.43 -11.32
CA GLN A 19 -9.02 7.28 -10.46
C GLN A 19 -8.89 6.00 -9.64
N GLU A 20 -9.68 5.87 -8.56
CA GLU A 20 -9.50 4.84 -7.52
C GLU A 20 -9.30 3.41 -8.07
N VAL A 21 -9.92 3.07 -9.19
CA VAL A 21 -9.73 1.77 -9.86
C VAL A 21 -8.32 1.48 -10.37
N GLY A 22 -7.57 2.46 -10.83
CA GLY A 22 -6.18 2.25 -11.25
C GLY A 22 -5.19 2.19 -10.09
N ILE A 23 -5.63 2.48 -8.86
CA ILE A 23 -4.73 2.73 -7.72
C ILE A 23 -5.12 2.02 -6.41
N ALA A 24 -6.33 1.47 -6.31
CA ALA A 24 -6.85 0.76 -5.15
C ALA A 24 -6.96 -0.75 -5.44
N THR A 25 -5.84 -1.45 -5.30
CA THR A 25 -5.77 -2.91 -5.46
C THR A 25 -6.11 -3.61 -4.14
N PRO A 26 -6.92 -4.69 -4.13
CA PRO A 26 -7.17 -5.45 -2.92
C PRO A 26 -5.88 -6.12 -2.41
N LEU A 27 -5.66 -6.05 -1.09
CA LEU A 27 -4.53 -6.70 -0.41
C LEU A 27 -5.05 -7.64 0.67
N ILE A 28 -4.58 -8.89 0.68
CA ILE A 28 -4.83 -9.85 1.74
C ILE A 28 -3.51 -10.16 2.43
N ALA A 29 -3.46 -9.96 3.75
CA ALA A 29 -2.30 -10.30 4.59
C ALA A 29 -2.67 -11.41 5.58
N HIS A 30 -1.76 -12.38 5.74
CA HIS A 30 -1.94 -13.48 6.69
C HIS A 30 -0.62 -13.77 7.41
N TRP A 31 -0.55 -13.46 8.69
CA TRP A 31 0.59 -13.76 9.53
C TRP A 31 0.16 -14.04 10.98
N PRO A 32 -0.22 -15.28 11.32
CA PRO A 32 -0.74 -15.61 12.64
C PRO A 32 0.22 -15.26 13.78
N ALA A 33 1.53 -15.49 13.60
CA ALA A 33 2.51 -15.23 14.65
C ALA A 33 2.81 -13.73 14.88
N GLY A 34 2.64 -12.87 13.86
CA GLY A 34 2.99 -11.45 13.93
C GLY A 34 1.80 -10.48 14.00
N MET A 35 0.60 -10.94 13.64
CA MET A 35 -0.61 -10.10 13.71
C MET A 35 -1.36 -10.28 15.03
N PRO A 36 -1.86 -9.18 15.64
CA PRO A 36 -2.76 -9.26 16.78
C PRO A 36 -3.97 -10.15 16.48
N GLU A 37 -4.37 -10.98 17.45
CA GLU A 37 -5.51 -11.88 17.28
C GLU A 37 -6.80 -11.14 16.90
N ALA A 38 -7.00 -9.94 17.47
CA ALA A 38 -8.13 -9.07 17.18
C ALA A 38 -8.20 -8.56 15.71
N GLN A 39 -7.10 -8.68 14.94
CA GLN A 39 -7.06 -8.29 13.53
C GLN A 39 -7.12 -9.49 12.56
N ARG A 40 -7.19 -10.72 13.07
CA ARG A 40 -7.24 -11.91 12.21
C ARG A 40 -8.64 -12.06 11.62
N GLY A 41 -8.72 -12.17 10.30
CA GLY A 41 -10.00 -12.30 9.59
C GLY A 41 -10.85 -11.03 9.57
N THR A 42 -10.28 -9.87 9.95
CA THR A 42 -10.97 -8.59 9.86
C THR A 42 -10.68 -7.90 8.53
N VAL A 43 -11.56 -6.96 8.16
CA VAL A 43 -11.34 -6.02 7.07
C VAL A 43 -10.93 -4.69 7.68
N THR A 44 -9.97 -4.00 7.06
CA THR A 44 -9.53 -2.68 7.49
C THR A 44 -9.60 -1.69 6.34
N ASP A 45 -10.10 -0.49 6.63
CA ASP A 45 -10.10 0.65 5.71
C ASP A 45 -8.81 1.50 5.85
N ALA A 46 -7.82 0.98 6.58
CA ALA A 46 -6.52 1.64 6.72
C ALA A 46 -5.83 1.75 5.36
N GLN A 47 -5.21 2.90 5.12
CA GLN A 47 -4.45 3.13 3.90
C GLN A 47 -3.12 2.37 3.98
N GLY A 48 -2.85 1.58 2.94
CA GLY A 48 -1.61 0.80 2.80
C GLY A 48 -1.01 1.02 1.41
N PRO A 49 -0.19 2.06 1.20
CA PRO A 49 0.50 2.24 -0.08
C PRO A 49 1.45 1.05 -0.31
N ILE A 50 1.58 0.60 -1.56
CA ILE A 50 2.44 -0.53 -1.94
C ILE A 50 3.90 -0.37 -1.48
N MET A 51 4.36 0.88 -1.32
CA MET A 51 5.70 1.22 -0.83
C MET A 51 5.95 0.69 0.60
N ASP A 52 4.91 0.50 1.41
CA ASP A 52 5.03 -0.01 2.77
C ASP A 52 5.34 -1.51 2.83
N VAL A 53 5.12 -2.27 1.76
CA VAL A 53 5.36 -3.72 1.75
C VAL A 53 6.83 -4.04 2.02
N MET A 54 7.75 -3.29 1.41
CA MET A 54 9.19 -3.48 1.64
C MET A 54 9.57 -3.15 3.09
N ALA A 55 9.09 -2.02 3.62
CA ALA A 55 9.35 -1.64 5.00
C ALA A 55 8.79 -2.67 6.00
N THR A 56 7.60 -3.20 5.73
CA THR A 56 6.97 -4.26 6.54
C THR A 56 7.77 -5.56 6.49
N ALA A 57 8.26 -5.96 5.31
CA ALA A 57 9.06 -7.18 5.17
C ALA A 57 10.40 -7.07 5.90
N LEU A 58 11.05 -5.91 5.84
CA LEU A 58 12.29 -5.64 6.57
C LEU A 58 12.09 -5.66 8.10
N ASP A 59 11.02 -5.03 8.59
CA ASP A 59 10.65 -5.04 10.02
C ASP A 59 10.36 -6.47 10.50
N ALA A 60 9.58 -7.23 9.73
CA ALA A 60 9.29 -8.63 10.03
C ALA A 60 10.55 -9.51 10.06
N ALA A 61 11.51 -9.25 9.18
CA ALA A 61 12.80 -9.95 9.14
C ALA A 61 13.80 -9.45 10.19
N GLY A 62 13.53 -8.33 10.88
CA GLY A 62 14.46 -7.71 11.82
C GLY A 62 15.76 -7.24 11.18
N THR A 63 15.73 -6.89 9.89
CA THR A 63 16.92 -6.51 9.10
C THR A 63 16.86 -5.06 8.63
N ALA A 64 18.03 -4.46 8.45
CA ALA A 64 18.13 -3.12 7.91
C ALA A 64 17.86 -3.09 6.40
N TYR A 65 17.50 -1.90 5.91
CA TYR A 65 17.39 -1.64 4.47
C TYR A 65 18.74 -1.88 3.78
N PRO A 66 18.80 -2.63 2.68
CA PRO A 66 20.07 -3.00 2.06
C PRO A 66 20.81 -1.77 1.50
N GLU A 67 22.05 -1.56 1.94
CA GLU A 67 22.87 -0.40 1.54
C GLU A 67 23.69 -0.66 0.28
N ALA A 68 23.92 -1.93 -0.07
CA ALA A 68 24.76 -2.34 -1.19
C ALA A 68 24.15 -2.00 -2.57
N PHE A 69 22.85 -1.68 -2.63
CA PHE A 69 22.15 -1.37 -3.87
C PHE A 69 21.87 0.13 -3.96
N GLU A 70 22.77 0.86 -4.62
CA GLU A 70 22.65 2.29 -4.94
C GLU A 70 21.25 2.69 -5.44
N ARG A 71 20.63 1.86 -6.29
CA ARG A 71 19.27 2.08 -6.84
C ARG A 71 18.18 2.01 -5.77
N LEU A 72 18.35 1.19 -4.75
CA LEU A 72 17.39 1.02 -3.65
C LEU A 72 17.57 2.12 -2.59
N ARG A 73 18.74 2.77 -2.53
CA ARG A 73 19.05 3.81 -1.53
C ARG A 73 18.11 5.01 -1.57
N ARG A 74 17.53 5.32 -2.75
CA ARG A 74 16.55 6.41 -2.93
C ARG A 74 15.20 6.12 -2.27
N TRP A 75 14.88 4.85 -2.06
CA TRP A 75 13.63 4.38 -1.48
C TRP A 75 13.74 4.13 0.03
N LYS A 76 14.74 4.73 0.70
CA LYS A 76 14.85 4.80 2.18
C LYS A 76 13.73 5.63 2.83
N GLU A 77 12.59 5.81 2.18
CA GLU A 77 11.51 6.65 2.70
C GLU A 77 10.80 6.00 3.89
N LYS A 78 11.06 6.63 5.03
CA LYS A 78 10.29 6.80 6.27
C LYS A 78 9.25 5.73 6.62
N LYS A 79 9.59 5.00 7.70
CA LYS A 79 8.74 4.26 8.65
C LYS A 79 7.68 3.35 8.01
N ALA A 80 7.79 2.06 8.30
CA ALA A 80 6.70 1.12 8.08
C ALA A 80 5.40 1.70 8.67
N CYS A 81 4.49 2.14 7.79
CA CYS A 81 3.16 2.60 8.17
C CYS A 81 2.13 1.48 7.95
N SER A 82 2.61 0.25 7.80
CA SER A 82 1.75 -0.90 7.64
C SER A 82 0.95 -1.14 8.91
N PRO A 83 -0.38 -1.34 8.79
CA PRO A 83 -1.23 -1.69 9.93
C PRO A 83 -0.85 -3.02 10.58
N TYR A 84 0.03 -3.80 9.93
CA TYR A 84 0.52 -5.09 10.37
C TYR A 84 1.92 -5.03 10.99
N SER A 85 2.58 -3.86 10.97
CA SER A 85 3.86 -3.67 11.64
C SER A 85 3.63 -3.32 13.13
N LYS A 86 4.66 -3.50 13.96
CA LYS A 86 4.59 -3.08 15.38
C LYS A 86 4.45 -1.56 15.53
N GLN A 87 4.69 -0.80 14.47
CA GLN A 87 4.46 0.64 14.39
C GLN A 87 3.04 0.88 13.90
N ALA A 88 2.24 1.60 14.70
CA ALA A 88 0.85 1.88 14.41
C ALA A 88 0.68 2.44 12.99
N ALA A 89 -0.32 1.92 12.25
CA ALA A 89 -0.70 2.44 10.95
C ALA A 89 -0.86 3.96 11.02
N ALA A 90 -0.12 4.68 10.20
CA ALA A 90 -0.21 6.13 10.18
C ALA A 90 -1.55 6.53 9.55
N LYS A 91 -2.47 7.03 10.39
CA LYS A 91 -3.65 7.76 9.90
C LYS A 91 -3.18 9.08 9.29
N GLY A 92 -3.69 9.45 8.12
CA GLY A 92 -3.43 10.74 7.48
C GLY A 92 -2.12 10.81 6.70
N ILE A 93 -1.78 9.76 5.95
CA ILE A 93 -0.70 9.82 4.97
C ILE A 93 -1.21 10.47 3.68
N THR A 94 -0.47 11.45 3.17
CA THR A 94 -0.73 12.00 1.83
C THR A 94 -0.12 11.07 0.78
N ILE A 95 -0.93 10.58 -0.15
CA ILE A 95 -0.51 9.66 -1.20
C ILE A 95 -0.64 10.36 -2.57
N PHE A 96 0.33 10.13 -3.43
CA PHE A 96 0.42 10.73 -4.76
C PHE A 96 0.49 9.65 -5.83
N TRP A 97 -0.20 9.87 -6.95
CA TRP A 97 -0.15 9.01 -8.12
C TRP A 97 0.11 9.81 -9.39
N ASN A 98 0.93 9.24 -10.27
CA ASN A 98 1.10 9.70 -11.63
C ASN A 98 1.12 8.48 -12.55
N HIS A 99 0.26 8.46 -13.56
CA HIS A 99 0.26 7.45 -14.60
C HIS A 99 -0.03 8.11 -15.94
N GLU A 100 0.90 8.03 -16.88
CA GLU A 100 0.74 8.52 -18.27
C GLU A 100 0.20 9.96 -18.39
N GLY A 101 0.58 10.84 -17.47
CA GLY A 101 0.14 12.24 -17.44
C GLY A 101 -1.12 12.50 -16.60
N HIS A 102 -1.84 11.46 -16.21
CA HIS A 102 -2.87 11.53 -15.17
C HIS A 102 -2.21 11.68 -13.79
N ARG A 103 -2.80 12.52 -12.93
CA ARG A 103 -2.25 12.85 -11.61
C ARG A 103 -3.36 12.85 -10.58
N ALA A 104 -3.08 12.29 -9.42
CA ALA A 104 -3.99 12.31 -8.27
C ALA A 104 -3.20 12.54 -6.98
N VAL A 105 -3.85 13.16 -6.01
CA VAL A 105 -3.39 13.27 -4.62
C VAL A 105 -4.55 12.90 -3.72
N ARG A 106 -4.26 12.17 -2.64
CA ARG A 106 -5.17 11.92 -1.53
C ARG A 106 -4.50 12.40 -0.26
N ASP A 107 -5.19 13.25 0.48
CA ASP A 107 -4.78 13.72 1.80
C ASP A 107 -5.93 13.47 2.77
N GLY A 108 -5.79 12.47 3.65
CA GLY A 108 -6.87 11.99 4.53
C GLY A 108 -7.21 10.52 4.35
#